data_AF-A0A8X7TJR1-F1
#
_entry.id   AF-A0A8X7TJR1-F1
#
_cell.length_a   1.000
_cell.length_b   1.000
_cell.length_c   1.000
_cell.angle_alpha   90.00
_cell.angle_beta   90.00
_cell.angle_gamma   90.00
#
_symmetry.space_group_name_H-M   'P 1'
#
loop_
_entity.id
_entity.type
_entity.pdbx_description
1 polymer ?
#
loop_
_entity_poly.entity_id
_entity_poly.type
_entity_poly.pdbx_seq_one_letter_code
_entity_poly.pdbx_strand_id
1 'polypeptide(L)'
;MMRSASNHSRAAQNAFMRKDHVSAKQHSEKARADWSTSEKLNAEAANKILGITNRNNDIWKLDLHGLHAAEAVQVLQERLQMIEGRFTVNRSVSPNRGRSKNAALRSPSQEPCGRLDVEGLDRQRTSSRELRNSLQVVTGIGKHSRGHASLPLAVKTFFEDHRYRFDETRPGVITVRPKFRHS
;
A
#
# COMPACT_ATOMS: atom_id res chain seq x y z
N MET A 1 20.78 -10.39 -13.88
CA MET A 1 21.37 -9.20 -14.53
C MET A 1 21.97 -8.16 -13.58
N MET A 2 21.59 -8.11 -12.29
CA MET A 2 22.13 -7.14 -11.29
C MET A 2 23.67 -7.13 -11.11
N ARG A 3 24.35 -8.22 -11.48
CA ARG A 3 25.81 -8.35 -11.37
C ARG A 3 26.57 -7.50 -12.41
N SER A 4 26.02 -7.26 -13.59
CA SER A 4 26.72 -6.56 -14.68
C SER A 4 26.98 -5.10 -14.36
N ALA A 5 25.95 -4.37 -13.89
CA ALA A 5 26.08 -2.96 -13.51
C ALA A 5 27.06 -2.76 -12.34
N SER A 6 27.00 -3.65 -11.34
CA SER A 6 27.93 -3.65 -10.20
C SER A 6 29.38 -3.91 -10.64
N ASN A 7 29.57 -4.85 -11.58
CA ASN A 7 30.89 -5.15 -12.14
C ASN A 7 31.45 -3.97 -12.94
N HIS A 8 30.63 -3.32 -13.78
CA HIS A 8 31.06 -2.14 -14.54
C HIS A 8 31.33 -0.94 -13.62
N SER A 9 30.54 -0.75 -12.56
CA SER A 9 30.80 0.28 -11.54
C SER A 9 32.14 0.04 -10.83
N ARG A 10 32.42 -1.21 -10.42
CA ARG A 10 33.71 -1.56 -9.82
C ARG A 10 34.87 -1.40 -10.81
N ALA A 11 34.68 -1.75 -12.07
CA ALA A 11 35.68 -1.55 -13.12
C ALA A 11 35.99 -0.06 -13.36
N ALA A 12 34.95 0.79 -13.36
CA ALA A 12 35.10 2.24 -13.46
C ALA A 12 35.92 2.80 -12.30
N GLN A 13 35.63 2.38 -11.07
CA GLN A 13 36.35 2.80 -9.87
C GLN A 13 37.82 2.34 -9.91
N ASN A 14 38.08 1.11 -10.35
CA ASN A 14 39.43 0.60 -10.52
C ASN A 14 40.22 1.36 -11.60
N ALA A 15 39.61 1.70 -12.73
CA ALA A 15 40.24 2.50 -13.79
C ALA A 15 40.55 3.93 -13.31
N PHE A 16 39.64 4.54 -12.56
CA PHE A 16 39.85 5.85 -11.95
C PHE A 16 41.04 5.86 -10.99
N MET A 17 41.15 4.84 -10.14
CA MET A 17 42.30 4.68 -9.23
C MET A 17 43.63 4.50 -9.99
N ARG A 18 43.59 3.94 -11.20
CA ARG A 18 44.74 3.81 -12.11
C ARG A 18 45.02 5.08 -12.92
N LYS A 19 44.30 6.18 -12.67
CA LYS A 19 44.36 7.45 -13.42
C LYS A 19 43.99 7.32 -14.91
N ASP A 20 43.35 6.22 -15.28
CA ASP A 20 42.76 6.05 -16.60
C ASP A 20 41.33 6.59 -16.60
N HIS A 21 41.24 7.89 -16.85
CA HIS A 21 39.96 8.61 -16.84
C HIS A 21 39.07 8.26 -18.05
N VAL A 22 39.66 7.86 -19.18
CA VAL A 22 38.91 7.52 -20.40
C VAL A 22 38.15 6.22 -20.18
N SER A 23 38.85 5.17 -19.76
CA SER A 23 38.20 3.89 -19.48
C SER A 23 37.28 3.96 -18.25
N ALA A 24 37.60 4.78 -17.24
CA ALA A 24 36.69 5.01 -16.12
C ALA A 24 35.35 5.59 -16.58
N LYS A 25 35.38 6.60 -17.47
CA LYS A 25 34.16 7.21 -18.02
C LYS A 25 33.34 6.20 -18.82
N GLN A 26 33.97 5.43 -19.70
CA GLN A 26 33.28 4.40 -20.50
C GLN A 26 32.61 3.33 -19.64
N HIS A 27 33.32 2.80 -18.63
CA HIS A 27 32.74 1.83 -17.71
C HIS A 27 31.61 2.41 -16.86
N SER A 28 31.71 3.68 -16.46
CA SER A 28 30.64 4.37 -15.75
C SER A 28 29.39 4.54 -16.63
N GLU A 29 29.55 4.94 -17.89
CA GLU A 29 28.44 5.07 -18.85
C GLU A 29 27.75 3.72 -19.07
N LYS A 30 28.53 2.65 -19.25
CA LYS A 30 27.99 1.29 -19.39
C LYS A 30 27.25 0.83 -18.14
N ALA A 31 27.79 1.12 -16.96
CA ALA A 31 27.10 0.83 -15.70
C ALA A 31 25.74 1.54 -15.65
N ARG A 32 25.68 2.84 -16.00
CA ARG A 32 24.42 3.61 -16.03
C ARG A 32 23.41 3.04 -17.02
N ALA A 33 23.86 2.61 -18.21
CA ALA A 33 22.99 1.98 -19.20
C ALA A 33 22.40 0.66 -18.67
N ASP A 34 23.23 -0.19 -18.05
CA ASP A 34 22.78 -1.44 -17.43
C ASP A 34 21.79 -1.19 -16.28
N TRP A 35 22.03 -0.16 -15.46
CA TRP A 35 21.12 0.26 -14.39
C TRP A 35 19.76 0.68 -14.95
N SER A 36 19.73 1.58 -15.94
CA SER A 36 18.48 2.03 -16.56
C SER A 36 17.71 0.89 -17.22
N THR A 37 18.41 -0.05 -17.85
CA THR A 37 17.79 -1.23 -18.47
C THR A 37 17.19 -2.14 -17.40
N SER A 38 17.91 -2.37 -16.31
CA SER A 38 17.42 -3.19 -15.19
C SER A 38 16.20 -2.55 -14.52
N GLU A 39 16.21 -1.23 -14.34
CA GLU A 39 15.09 -0.49 -13.76
C GLU A 39 13.81 -0.61 -14.61
N LYS A 40 13.93 -0.48 -15.94
CA LYS A 40 12.79 -0.67 -16.86
C LYS A 40 12.21 -2.08 -16.77
N LEU A 41 13.08 -3.10 -16.78
CA LEU A 41 12.65 -4.50 -16.67
C LEU A 41 12.03 -4.81 -15.31
N ASN A 42 12.57 -4.23 -14.24
CA ASN A 42 12.00 -4.37 -12.90
C ASN A 42 10.61 -3.72 -12.83
N ALA A 43 10.44 -2.51 -13.36
CA ALA A 43 9.14 -1.84 -13.43
C ALA A 43 8.11 -2.66 -14.23
N GLU A 44 8.51 -3.25 -15.36
CA GLU A 44 7.63 -4.13 -16.14
C GLU A 44 7.23 -5.39 -15.35
N ALA A 45 8.18 -5.99 -14.63
CA ALA A 45 7.92 -7.13 -13.78
C ALA A 45 7.01 -6.78 -12.59
N ALA A 46 7.21 -5.62 -11.97
CA ALA A 46 6.41 -5.11 -10.87
C ALA A 46 4.94 -4.95 -11.27
N ASN A 47 4.68 -4.36 -12.43
CA ASN A 47 3.33 -4.22 -12.98
C ASN A 47 2.65 -5.58 -13.19
N LYS A 48 3.39 -6.58 -13.68
CA LYS A 48 2.88 -7.94 -13.86
C LYS A 48 2.56 -8.61 -12.51
N ILE A 49 3.45 -8.49 -11.53
CA ILE A 49 3.25 -9.04 -10.17
C ILE A 49 2.00 -8.42 -9.56
N LEU A 50 1.89 -7.09 -9.54
CA LEU A 50 0.73 -6.37 -9.01
C LEU A 50 -0.58 -6.78 -9.66
N GLY A 51 -0.59 -6.90 -10.99
CA GLY A 51 -1.78 -7.29 -11.74
C GLY A 51 -2.24 -8.72 -11.47
N ILE A 52 -1.36 -9.60 -10.99
CA ILE A 52 -1.69 -10.98 -10.59
C ILE A 52 -2.09 -11.01 -9.12
N THR A 53 -1.27 -10.43 -8.24
CA THR A 53 -1.44 -10.51 -6.78
C THR A 53 -2.64 -9.70 -6.29
N ASN A 54 -2.92 -8.56 -6.92
CA ASN A 54 -4.00 -7.65 -6.53
C ASN A 54 -5.26 -7.76 -7.39
N ARG A 55 -5.34 -8.73 -8.32
CA ARG A 55 -6.52 -8.90 -9.20
C ARG A 55 -7.83 -9.07 -8.43
N ASN A 56 -7.79 -9.81 -7.33
CA ASN A 56 -8.94 -10.15 -6.51
C ASN A 56 -8.92 -9.44 -5.14
N ASN A 57 -8.04 -8.45 -4.95
CA ASN A 57 -7.91 -7.75 -3.68
C ASN A 57 -8.89 -6.57 -3.58
N ASP A 58 -9.49 -6.41 -2.41
CA ASP A 58 -10.34 -5.27 -2.08
C ASP A 58 -9.56 -3.96 -2.07
N ILE A 59 -10.28 -2.83 -2.12
CA ILE A 59 -9.71 -1.47 -2.03
C ILE A 59 -8.80 -1.32 -0.79
N TRP A 60 -9.19 -1.97 0.31
CA TRP A 60 -8.52 -1.93 1.62
C TRP A 60 -7.43 -2.97 1.82
N LYS A 61 -7.12 -3.78 0.81
CA LYS A 61 -6.04 -4.76 0.86
C LYS A 61 -5.07 -4.49 -0.28
N LEU A 62 -3.79 -4.35 0.05
CA LEU A 62 -2.71 -4.12 -0.89
C LEU A 62 -1.60 -5.11 -0.64
N ASP A 63 -1.30 -5.91 -1.64
CA ASP A 63 -0.22 -6.87 -1.59
C ASP A 63 0.98 -6.38 -2.41
N LEU A 64 2.09 -6.13 -1.71
CA LEU A 64 3.34 -5.60 -2.24
C LEU A 64 4.46 -6.64 -2.19
N HIS A 65 4.16 -7.89 -1.80
CA HIS A 65 5.20 -8.91 -1.72
C HIS A 65 5.86 -9.12 -3.08
N GLY A 66 7.18 -9.33 -3.07
CA GLY A 66 7.96 -9.58 -4.29
C GLY A 66 8.29 -8.34 -5.11
N LEU A 67 7.80 -7.14 -4.72
CA LEU A 67 8.19 -5.88 -5.36
C LEU A 67 9.51 -5.35 -4.82
N HIS A 68 10.19 -4.53 -5.62
CA HIS A 68 11.33 -3.77 -5.14
C HIS A 68 10.86 -2.64 -4.20
N ALA A 69 11.73 -2.20 -3.29
CA ALA A 69 11.35 -1.24 -2.24
C ALA A 69 10.80 0.09 -2.81
N ALA A 70 11.45 0.63 -3.84
CA ALA A 70 11.02 1.88 -4.48
C ALA A 70 9.64 1.74 -5.18
N GLU A 71 9.45 0.63 -5.91
CA GLU A 71 8.20 0.34 -6.63
C GLU A 71 7.02 0.18 -5.65
N ALA A 72 7.26 -0.54 -4.56
CA ALA A 72 6.24 -0.77 -3.55
C ALA A 72 5.79 0.52 -2.86
N VAL A 73 6.72 1.43 -2.55
CA VAL A 73 6.40 2.74 -1.97
C VAL A 73 5.56 3.57 -2.94
N GLN A 74 5.91 3.57 -4.23
CA GLN A 74 5.13 4.28 -5.25
C GLN A 74 3.68 3.76 -5.32
N VAL A 75 3.51 2.44 -5.40
CA VAL A 75 2.18 1.80 -5.47
C VAL A 75 1.37 2.07 -4.20
N LEU A 76 2.03 2.01 -3.03
CA LEU A 76 1.41 2.32 -1.75
C LEU A 76 0.91 3.77 -1.71
N GLN A 77 1.71 4.72 -2.18
CA GLN A 77 1.34 6.12 -2.26
C GLN A 77 0.11 6.33 -3.16
N GLU A 78 0.13 5.78 -4.37
CA GLU A 78 -0.99 5.86 -5.32
C GLU A 78 -2.28 5.26 -4.73
N ARG A 79 -2.17 4.10 -4.06
CA ARG A 79 -3.31 3.45 -3.41
C ARG A 79 -3.88 4.29 -2.27
N LEU A 80 -3.03 4.87 -1.43
CA LEU A 80 -3.45 5.76 -0.35
C LEU A 80 -4.16 7.01 -0.89
N GLN A 81 -3.60 7.66 -1.92
CA GLN A 81 -4.22 8.83 -2.56
C GLN A 81 -5.59 8.49 -3.16
N MET A 82 -5.73 7.34 -3.81
CA MET A 82 -7.00 6.87 -4.35
C MET A 82 -8.06 6.67 -3.25
N ILE A 83 -7.66 6.11 -2.11
CA ILE A 83 -8.53 5.93 -0.95
C ILE A 83 -8.90 7.29 -0.36
N GLU A 84 -7.91 8.13 -0.04
CA GLU A 84 -8.13 9.44 0.57
C GLU A 84 -9.01 10.34 -0.31
N GLY A 85 -8.83 10.30 -1.64
CA GLY A 85 -9.62 11.07 -2.61
C GLY A 85 -11.06 10.58 -2.80
N ARG A 86 -11.35 9.29 -2.68
CA ARG A 86 -12.75 8.79 -2.78
C ARG A 86 -13.62 9.25 -1.61
N PHE A 87 -13.04 9.38 -0.43
CA PHE A 87 -13.77 9.72 0.79
C PHE A 87 -14.06 11.21 0.95
N THR A 88 -13.34 12.09 0.23
CA THR A 88 -13.70 13.51 0.15
C THR A 88 -14.99 13.72 -0.66
N VAL A 89 -15.16 12.96 -1.74
CA VAL A 89 -16.34 13.05 -2.64
C VAL A 89 -17.60 12.43 -2.03
N ASN A 90 -17.47 11.34 -1.26
CA ASN A 90 -18.65 10.66 -0.70
C ASN A 90 -19.26 11.39 0.52
N ARG A 91 -18.60 12.42 1.08
CA ARG A 91 -19.12 13.20 2.22
C ARG A 91 -19.88 14.47 1.81
N SER A 92 -19.71 14.94 0.58
CA SER A 92 -20.37 16.15 0.07
C SER A 92 -21.84 15.94 -0.36
N VAL A 93 -22.35 14.71 -0.32
CA VAL A 93 -23.76 14.37 -0.56
C VAL A 93 -24.39 13.78 0.70
N SER A 94 -24.59 14.63 1.71
CA SER A 94 -25.71 14.42 2.62
C SER A 94 -26.90 15.20 2.06
N PRO A 95 -27.94 14.56 1.52
CA PRO A 95 -29.17 15.28 1.26
C PRO A 95 -29.69 15.69 2.63
N ASN A 96 -29.59 16.99 2.88
CA ASN A 96 -30.30 17.73 3.90
C ASN A 96 -31.66 17.05 4.14
N ARG A 97 -31.84 16.39 5.30
CA ARG A 97 -33.17 15.93 5.73
C ARG A 97 -33.99 17.18 5.99
N GLY A 98 -34.59 17.69 4.92
CA GLY A 98 -35.59 18.73 4.92
C GLY A 98 -36.66 18.34 5.92
N ARG A 99 -36.69 19.11 6.99
CA ARG A 99 -37.71 19.10 8.04
C ARG A 99 -39.05 19.48 7.41
N SER A 100 -39.78 18.50 6.88
CA SER A 100 -41.19 18.66 6.57
C SER A 100 -41.99 18.46 7.85
N LYS A 101 -42.40 19.58 8.45
CA LYS A 101 -43.55 19.64 9.35
C LYS A 101 -44.78 19.19 8.57
N ASN A 102 -45.45 18.14 9.00
CA ASN A 102 -46.87 17.94 8.73
C ASN A 102 -47.51 17.27 9.95
N ALA A 103 -48.61 17.86 10.39
CA ALA A 103 -49.46 17.46 11.49
C ALA A 103 -50.24 16.17 11.17
N ALA A 104 -50.49 15.31 12.17
CA ALA A 104 -51.80 14.71 12.45
C ALA A 104 -51.74 13.66 13.59
N LEU A 105 -52.59 13.89 14.59
CA LEU A 105 -53.35 12.98 15.45
C LEU A 105 -52.82 11.58 15.87
N ARG A 106 -52.97 11.36 17.19
CA ARG A 106 -52.95 10.10 17.96
C ARG A 106 -53.67 8.91 17.31
N SER A 107 -53.15 7.71 17.57
CA SER A 107 -53.88 6.59 18.23
C SER A 107 -52.90 5.50 18.73
N PRO A 108 -53.15 4.84 19.88
CA PRO A 108 -52.34 3.74 20.39
C PRO A 108 -53.02 2.38 20.15
N SER A 109 -52.36 1.47 19.45
CA SER A 109 -52.72 0.04 19.46
C SER A 109 -51.66 -0.80 18.75
N GLN A 110 -51.42 -1.99 19.30
CA GLN A 110 -50.65 -3.12 18.78
C GLN A 110 -49.16 -3.19 19.15
N GLU A 111 -48.92 -3.77 20.34
CA GLU A 111 -48.02 -4.89 20.61
C GLU A 111 -47.17 -5.41 19.43
N PRO A 112 -45.84 -5.57 19.60
CA PRO A 112 -45.08 -6.59 18.91
C PRO A 112 -45.10 -7.88 19.73
N CYS A 113 -45.82 -8.88 19.22
CA CYS A 113 -45.69 -10.29 19.59
C CYS A 113 -44.21 -10.73 19.57
N GLY A 114 -43.85 -11.62 20.50
CA GLY A 114 -42.56 -12.32 20.55
C GLY A 114 -42.30 -13.17 19.30
N ARG A 115 -41.29 -14.03 19.20
CA ARG A 115 -40.53 -14.78 20.20
C ARG A 115 -39.53 -15.63 19.37
N LEU A 116 -38.32 -15.81 19.89
CA LEU A 116 -37.31 -16.85 19.63
C LEU A 116 -36.40 -16.85 18.38
N ASP A 117 -35.11 -16.98 18.74
CA ASP A 117 -34.01 -17.79 18.20
C ASP A 117 -33.47 -17.55 16.80
N VAL A 118 -32.26 -16.96 16.78
CA VAL A 118 -31.15 -17.46 15.95
C VAL A 118 -29.87 -17.37 16.78
N GLU A 119 -29.50 -18.48 17.43
CA GLU A 119 -28.08 -18.77 17.70
C GLU A 119 -27.37 -18.88 16.36
N GLY A 120 -26.40 -18.01 16.12
CA GLY A 120 -25.63 -18.06 14.89
C GLY A 120 -24.68 -16.87 14.72
N LEU A 121 -23.38 -17.16 14.78
CA LEU A 121 -22.29 -16.39 14.16
C LEU A 121 -21.79 -15.13 14.90
N ASP A 122 -21.69 -15.14 16.23
CA ASP A 122 -21.12 -14.02 16.99
C ASP A 122 -19.60 -14.10 17.23
N ARG A 123 -18.85 -14.47 16.18
CA ARG A 123 -17.37 -14.41 16.20
C ARG A 123 -16.73 -13.65 15.04
N GLN A 124 -17.53 -13.13 14.10
CA GLN A 124 -17.02 -12.45 12.90
C GLN A 124 -17.46 -10.98 12.76
N ARG A 125 -18.42 -10.49 13.56
CA ARG A 125 -18.92 -9.11 13.43
C ARG A 125 -18.11 -8.06 14.18
N THR A 126 -17.31 -8.45 15.17
CA THR A 126 -16.52 -7.51 15.99
C THR A 126 -15.27 -6.98 15.28
N SER A 127 -14.67 -7.72 14.34
CA SER A 127 -13.51 -7.26 13.55
C SER A 127 -13.87 -6.33 12.40
N SER A 128 -15.12 -6.35 11.92
CA SER A 128 -15.57 -5.59 10.75
C SER A 128 -15.79 -4.09 11.03
N ARG A 129 -15.99 -3.68 12.28
CA ARG A 129 -16.22 -2.26 12.62
C ARG A 129 -14.95 -1.44 12.76
N GLU A 130 -13.85 -2.04 13.19
CA GLU A 130 -12.57 -1.35 13.39
C GLU A 130 -11.75 -1.21 12.10
N LEU A 131 -11.96 -2.12 11.14
CA LEU A 131 -11.28 -2.17 9.84
C LEU A 131 -11.88 -1.26 8.75
N ARG A 132 -13.01 -0.57 8.98
CA ARG A 132 -13.76 0.09 7.89
C ARG A 132 -12.95 1.16 7.14
N ASN A 133 -11.93 1.70 7.79
CA ASN A 133 -11.12 2.81 7.27
C ASN A 133 -9.61 2.56 7.42
N SER A 134 -9.17 1.29 7.39
CA SER A 134 -7.74 0.96 7.48
C SER A 134 -7.29 0.11 6.29
N LEU A 135 -6.19 0.51 5.67
CA LEU A 135 -5.56 -0.22 4.56
C LEU A 135 -4.61 -1.28 5.15
N GLN A 136 -4.82 -2.54 4.78
CA GLN A 136 -3.90 -3.63 5.08
C GLN A 136 -2.86 -3.74 3.97
N VAL A 137 -1.59 -3.61 4.33
CA VAL A 137 -0.44 -3.68 3.43
C VAL A 137 0.37 -4.93 3.75
N VAL A 138 0.47 -5.84 2.77
CA VAL A 138 1.26 -7.06 2.88
C VAL A 138 2.61 -6.81 2.24
N THR A 139 3.66 -6.71 3.06
CA THR A 139 5.06 -6.52 2.63
C THR A 139 5.83 -7.84 2.58
N GLY A 140 5.25 -8.90 3.16
CA GLY A 140 5.89 -10.22 3.28
C GLY A 140 6.96 -10.25 4.37
N ILE A 141 7.28 -11.46 4.86
CA ILE A 141 8.20 -11.64 6.00
C ILE A 141 9.66 -11.40 5.59
N GLY A 142 9.95 -11.46 4.29
CA GLY A 142 11.28 -11.16 3.73
C GLY A 142 12.38 -12.08 4.28
N LYS A 143 12.49 -13.32 3.76
CA LYS A 143 13.77 -14.06 3.83
C LYS A 143 14.54 -13.75 2.56
N HIS A 144 15.39 -12.74 2.62
CA HIS A 144 16.28 -12.42 1.51
C HIS A 144 17.70 -12.81 1.89
N SER A 145 18.43 -13.32 0.91
CA SER A 145 19.69 -14.05 1.07
C SER A 145 20.88 -13.21 1.58
N ARG A 146 20.68 -11.93 1.96
CA ARG A 146 21.77 -10.96 2.24
C ARG A 146 21.47 -9.84 3.27
N GLY A 147 20.53 -9.94 4.21
CA GLY A 147 20.40 -8.93 5.29
C GLY A 147 19.00 -8.74 5.91
N HIS A 148 18.69 -7.53 6.40
CA HIS A 148 17.36 -7.07 6.90
C HIS A 148 16.37 -6.68 5.79
N ALA A 149 15.07 -7.00 5.97
CA ALA A 149 14.04 -6.86 4.93
C ALA A 149 13.87 -5.40 4.51
N SER A 150 14.38 -5.07 3.32
CA SER A 150 14.37 -3.71 2.78
C SER A 150 12.96 -3.19 2.53
N LEU A 151 12.03 -4.07 2.14
CA LEU A 151 10.67 -3.71 1.80
C LEU A 151 9.82 -3.31 3.04
N PRO A 152 9.72 -4.12 4.11
CA PRO A 152 9.09 -3.70 5.35
C PRO A 152 9.70 -2.42 5.94
N LEU A 153 11.03 -2.27 5.86
CA LEU A 153 11.71 -1.07 6.35
C LEU A 153 11.30 0.17 5.54
N ALA A 154 11.38 0.11 4.21
CA ALA A 154 11.01 1.23 3.34
C ALA A 154 9.56 1.67 3.54
N VAL A 155 8.64 0.71 3.70
CA VAL A 155 7.22 1.00 3.96
C VAL A 155 7.01 1.64 5.33
N LYS A 156 7.72 1.18 6.38
CA LYS A 156 7.67 1.81 7.71
C LYS A 156 8.22 3.23 7.69
N THR A 157 9.39 3.45 7.09
CA THR A 157 9.97 4.78 6.92
C THR A 157 9.03 5.71 6.18
N PHE A 158 8.40 5.22 5.09
CA PHE A 158 7.40 6.00 4.36
C PHE A 158 6.22 6.43 5.26
N PHE A 159 5.71 5.53 6.10
CA PHE A 159 4.63 5.88 7.03
C PHE A 159 5.05 6.89 8.09
N GLU A 160 6.26 6.76 8.64
CA GLU A 160 6.82 7.69 9.62
C GLU A 160 7.01 9.10 9.02
N ASP A 161 7.62 9.18 7.84
CA ASP A 161 7.87 10.42 7.10
C ASP A 161 6.56 11.17 6.81
N HIS A 162 5.53 10.44 6.40
CA HIS A 162 4.22 11.00 6.08
C HIS A 162 3.30 11.08 7.30
N ARG A 163 3.79 10.77 8.51
CA ARG A 163 3.04 10.81 9.79
C ARG A 163 1.74 10.00 9.77
N TYR A 164 1.74 8.84 9.14
CA TYR A 164 0.61 7.91 9.16
C TYR A 164 0.60 7.12 10.48
N ARG A 165 -0.60 6.76 10.95
CA ARG A 165 -0.77 5.84 12.07
C ARG A 165 -0.80 4.42 11.51
N PHE A 166 0.14 3.58 11.92
CA PHE A 166 0.23 2.20 11.47
C PHE A 166 0.52 1.26 12.62
N ASP A 167 0.01 0.03 12.51
CA ASP A 167 0.20 -1.05 13.46
C ASP A 167 0.60 -2.32 12.69
N GLU A 168 1.65 -3.00 13.15
CA GLU A 168 2.05 -4.29 12.58
C GLU A 168 1.29 -5.41 13.32
N THR A 169 0.22 -5.91 12.70
CA THR A 169 -0.62 -6.95 13.30
C THR A 169 0.02 -8.33 13.25
N ARG A 170 0.79 -8.60 12.19
CA ARG A 170 1.52 -9.85 11.97
C ARG A 170 2.84 -9.54 11.24
N PRO A 171 3.89 -10.35 11.41
CA PRO A 171 5.14 -10.15 10.67
C PRO A 171 4.88 -10.05 9.16
N GLY A 172 5.26 -8.91 8.56
CA GLY A 172 5.07 -8.65 7.13
C GLY A 172 3.66 -8.19 6.73
N VAL A 173 2.78 -7.89 7.69
CA VAL A 173 1.45 -7.30 7.46
C VAL A 173 1.28 -6.06 8.34
N ILE A 174 1.21 -4.90 7.68
CA ILE A 174 1.09 -3.60 8.33
C ILE A 174 -0.29 -3.04 8.02
N THR A 175 -1.02 -2.66 9.05
CA THR A 175 -2.31 -1.97 8.92
C THR A 175 -2.07 -0.48 9.09
N VAL A 176 -2.47 0.33 8.11
CA VAL A 176 -2.31 1.80 8.14
C VAL A 176 -3.66 2.50 8.07
N ARG A 177 -3.81 3.60 8.81
CA ARG A 177 -4.99 4.46 8.77
C ARG A 177 -4.76 5.63 7.79
N PRO A 178 -5.47 5.68 6.65
CA PRO A 178 -5.37 6.80 5.72
C PRO A 178 -5.85 8.11 6.33
N LYS A 179 -5.37 9.23 5.82
CA LYS A 179 -5.71 10.56 6.29
C LYS A 179 -6.84 11.12 5.44
N PHE A 180 -8.07 10.97 5.91
CA PHE A 180 -9.22 11.62 5.30
C PHE A 180 -9.18 13.11 5.64
N ARG A 181 -8.67 13.93 4.72
CA ARG A 181 -8.78 15.39 4.84
C ARG A 181 -10.25 15.76 4.68
N HIS A 182 -10.85 16.26 5.74
CA HIS A 182 -12.13 16.94 5.67
C HIS A 182 -11.88 18.32 5.07
N SER A 183 -12.24 18.50 3.80
CA SER A 183 -12.45 19.83 3.22
C SER A 183 -13.69 20.48 3.82
#